data_AF-A0A7Y4P536-F1
#
_entry.id   AF-A0A7Y4P536-F1
#
_cell.length_a   1.000
_cell.length_b   1.000
_cell.length_c   1.000
_cell.angle_alpha   90.00
_cell.angle_beta   90.00
_cell.angle_gamma   90.00
#
_symmetry.space_group_name_H-M   'P 1'
#
loop_
_entity.id
_entity.type
_entity.pdbx_description
1 polymer ?
#
loop_
_entity_poly.entity_id
_entity_poly.type
_entity_poly.pdbx_seq_one_letter_code
_entity_poly.pdbx_strand_id
1 'polypeptide(L)'
;MANATSITDADWNSKTTAEKFAYALDNYKDLNDNQRKWVQEKAQTILRPSISNSDRNLNKTNIFVKEYPGNTTSFKIGPLQPNVVLGPASAGSDSAFAIGEYAQAVGNYSIALGYEPYAFSKASIALGYEAYALPIINPSTQNVAGSPDSISDNGLALGNLSVVTGRSIGIGGGATSLGYGGLAIGALSVITAPGMEKYSPGYAQITQNGDVWLDYLESKGLPRNHNGTGLTPDQQSTWNEIDNDIREKYKDYLSYINYDALADSSDIRVDAIMSALRYQYVMEIKNKQPSYGTALGTEAITNVTTGVALGAYSVADRGGFDQDKPAPYSNVNLKDQTMGAVSIGGQSFVYERDEYGSITNVTRGPQKLRQLINLADGTEATDAVNLRQLKAAIDGVRNTGGGGDGSAVVVTQGDSNVIVKGDDSTANNGQTVHTYFIKLAPKLTADSFSVNNGPSMTTEGINANNQRISNVAPGRAGTTDAVNMQQLSALQSNVNTLQSNVNRIEHSVRKIRKEMRSIGANSTAIASLPQVMHAGKSQIAMATGVYRDASSVAIGWSHANEKGNTVFKLNGAISSNGDATAGVGFGYEY
;
A
#
# COMPACT_ATOMS: atom_id res chain seq x y z
N MET A 1 -62.95 -62.87 -66.20
CA MET A 1 -61.87 -63.01 -65.20
C MET A 1 -62.53 -63.45 -63.92
N ALA A 2 -62.28 -64.68 -63.50
CA ALA A 2 -63.02 -65.35 -62.43
C ALA A 2 -62.71 -64.71 -61.06
N ASN A 3 -63.76 -64.47 -60.29
CA ASN A 3 -63.75 -63.97 -58.92
C ASN A 3 -62.80 -64.78 -58.04
N ALA A 4 -61.77 -64.15 -57.48
CA ALA A 4 -61.10 -64.66 -56.30
C ALA A 4 -62.10 -64.55 -55.14
N THR A 5 -62.67 -65.68 -54.74
CA THR A 5 -63.59 -65.77 -53.59
C THR A 5 -62.81 -65.47 -52.32
N SER A 6 -63.26 -64.43 -51.60
CA SER A 6 -62.86 -64.20 -50.21
C SER A 6 -63.04 -65.49 -49.40
N ILE A 7 -62.08 -65.80 -48.53
CA ILE A 7 -62.15 -66.97 -47.67
C ILE A 7 -63.38 -66.88 -46.76
N THR A 8 -64.18 -67.95 -46.74
CA THR A 8 -65.35 -68.03 -45.86
C THR A 8 -64.91 -68.09 -44.41
N ASP A 9 -65.74 -67.60 -43.47
CA ASP A 9 -65.39 -67.67 -42.04
C ASP A 9 -65.23 -69.11 -41.53
N ALA A 10 -65.91 -70.08 -42.16
CA ALA A 10 -65.77 -71.50 -41.85
C ALA A 10 -64.37 -72.02 -42.24
N ASP A 11 -63.90 -71.71 -43.45
CA ASP A 11 -62.57 -72.09 -43.93
C ASP A 11 -61.46 -71.29 -43.25
N TRP A 12 -61.72 -70.04 -42.89
CA TRP A 12 -60.81 -69.27 -42.06
C TRP A 12 -60.64 -69.95 -40.71
N ASN A 13 -61.72 -70.29 -40.02
CA ASN A 13 -61.64 -70.84 -38.66
C ASN A 13 -61.02 -72.23 -38.60
N SER A 14 -61.13 -73.05 -39.65
CA SER A 14 -60.51 -74.37 -39.73
C SER A 14 -58.98 -74.35 -39.93
N LYS A 15 -58.42 -73.23 -40.40
CA LYS A 15 -56.96 -73.06 -40.60
C LYS A 15 -56.21 -72.83 -39.28
N THR A 16 -55.00 -73.37 -39.22
CA THR A 16 -54.05 -73.09 -38.13
C THR A 16 -53.60 -71.62 -38.15
N THR A 17 -53.01 -71.15 -37.05
CA THR A 17 -52.50 -69.78 -36.94
C THR A 17 -51.50 -69.44 -38.06
N ALA A 18 -50.59 -70.37 -38.38
CA ALA A 18 -49.59 -70.17 -39.43
C ALA A 18 -50.21 -70.09 -40.83
N GLU A 19 -51.19 -70.94 -41.12
CA GLU A 19 -51.89 -70.93 -42.42
C GLU A 19 -52.75 -69.69 -42.61
N LYS A 20 -53.39 -69.18 -41.54
CA LYS A 20 -54.10 -67.89 -41.56
C LYS A 20 -53.16 -66.74 -41.90
N PHE A 21 -51.95 -66.74 -41.33
CA PHE A 21 -50.94 -65.73 -41.63
C PHE A 21 -50.40 -65.82 -43.06
N ALA A 22 -50.09 -67.03 -43.53
CA ALA A 22 -49.63 -67.26 -44.89
C ALA A 22 -50.69 -66.82 -45.91
N TYR A 23 -51.96 -67.15 -45.67
CA TYR A 23 -53.06 -66.70 -46.53
C TYR A 23 -53.24 -65.18 -46.49
N ALA A 24 -53.16 -64.57 -45.30
CA ALA A 24 -53.29 -63.13 -45.12
C ALA A 24 -52.14 -62.32 -45.74
N LEU A 25 -50.95 -62.90 -45.89
CA LEU A 25 -49.78 -62.22 -46.47
C LEU A 25 -50.05 -61.81 -47.93
N ASP A 26 -50.67 -62.71 -48.70
CA ASP A 26 -50.90 -62.51 -50.13
C ASP A 26 -52.32 -62.00 -50.45
N ASN A 27 -53.28 -62.12 -49.51
CA ASN A 27 -54.71 -61.85 -49.75
C ASN A 27 -55.34 -60.89 -48.72
N TYR A 28 -54.54 -60.02 -48.08
CA TYR A 28 -55.00 -59.15 -46.97
C TYR A 28 -56.22 -58.27 -47.34
N LYS A 29 -56.29 -57.80 -48.59
CA LYS A 29 -57.37 -56.93 -49.08
C LYS A 29 -58.71 -57.67 -49.21
N ASP A 30 -58.67 -58.99 -49.37
CA ASP A 30 -59.83 -59.85 -49.59
C ASP A 30 -60.38 -60.45 -48.28
N LEU A 31 -59.72 -60.16 -47.15
CA LEU A 31 -60.20 -60.51 -45.81
C LEU A 31 -61.32 -59.58 -45.35
N ASN A 32 -62.28 -60.13 -44.61
CA ASN A 32 -63.29 -59.32 -43.93
C ASN A 32 -62.72 -58.60 -42.69
N ASP A 33 -63.48 -57.68 -42.09
CA ASP A 33 -62.99 -56.87 -40.97
C ASP A 33 -62.58 -57.70 -39.75
N ASN A 34 -63.29 -58.78 -39.44
CA ASN A 34 -62.95 -59.66 -38.31
C ASN A 34 -61.65 -60.43 -38.56
N GLN A 35 -61.44 -60.91 -39.78
CA GLN A 35 -60.24 -61.60 -40.20
C GLN A 35 -59.04 -60.65 -40.24
N ARG A 36 -59.21 -59.42 -40.78
CA ARG A 36 -58.17 -58.37 -40.76
C ARG A 36 -57.79 -57.98 -39.34
N LYS A 37 -58.78 -57.82 -38.46
CA LYS A 37 -58.57 -57.53 -37.04
C LYS A 37 -57.81 -58.66 -36.35
N TRP A 38 -58.17 -59.92 -36.62
CA TRP A 38 -57.44 -61.08 -36.11
C TRP A 38 -55.97 -61.05 -36.56
N VAL A 39 -55.68 -60.80 -37.84
CA VAL A 39 -54.31 -60.72 -38.36
C VAL A 39 -53.53 -59.58 -37.71
N GLN A 40 -54.15 -58.40 -37.55
CA GLN A 40 -53.53 -57.25 -36.88
C GLN A 40 -53.21 -57.54 -35.41
N GLU A 41 -54.17 -58.08 -34.66
CA GLU A 41 -53.99 -58.45 -33.25
C GLU A 41 -52.92 -59.53 -33.10
N LYS A 42 -52.90 -60.52 -34.00
CA LYS A 42 -51.94 -61.61 -33.94
C LYS A 42 -50.54 -61.18 -34.37
N ALA A 43 -50.42 -60.31 -35.37
CA ALA A 43 -49.14 -59.74 -35.81
C ALA A 43 -48.54 -58.88 -34.69
N GLN A 44 -49.37 -58.12 -33.98
CA GLN A 44 -48.95 -57.37 -32.80
C GLN A 44 -48.48 -58.29 -31.66
N THR A 45 -49.07 -59.47 -31.47
CA THR A 45 -48.57 -60.43 -30.47
C THR A 45 -47.25 -61.10 -30.87
N ILE A 46 -46.97 -61.27 -32.17
CA ILE A 46 -45.72 -61.89 -32.66
C ILE A 46 -44.57 -60.86 -32.73
N LEU A 47 -44.88 -59.60 -33.04
CA LEU A 47 -43.91 -58.49 -33.06
C LEU A 47 -43.55 -57.96 -31.66
N ARG A 48 -44.17 -58.48 -30.59
CA ARG A 48 -43.71 -58.26 -29.22
C ARG A 48 -42.53 -59.21 -28.94
N PRO A 49 -41.33 -58.71 -28.60
CA PRO A 49 -40.29 -59.58 -28.06
C PRO A 49 -40.85 -60.29 -26.82
N SER A 50 -40.61 -61.59 -26.71
CA SER A 50 -40.95 -62.40 -25.55
C SER A 50 -40.25 -61.87 -24.31
N ILE A 51 -40.94 -61.06 -23.51
CA ILE A 51 -40.52 -60.73 -22.15
C ILE A 51 -40.89 -61.94 -21.28
N SER A 52 -39.89 -62.48 -20.58
CA SER A 52 -40.04 -63.57 -19.61
C SER A 52 -41.10 -63.24 -18.56
N ASN A 53 -41.96 -64.19 -18.23
CA ASN A 53 -43.05 -64.07 -17.25
C ASN A 53 -42.60 -63.87 -15.79
N SER A 54 -41.31 -63.64 -15.54
CA SER A 54 -40.79 -63.13 -14.25
C SER A 54 -41.08 -61.63 -14.04
N ASP A 55 -41.42 -60.87 -15.09
CA ASP A 55 -41.62 -59.41 -15.03
C ASP A 55 -43.11 -59.01 -15.10
N ARG A 56 -43.89 -59.31 -14.07
CA ARG A 56 -45.31 -58.90 -14.01
C ARG A 56 -45.55 -57.45 -13.57
N ASN A 57 -44.82 -56.46 -14.09
CA ASN A 57 -45.10 -55.05 -13.79
C ASN A 57 -44.64 -54.02 -14.85
N LEU A 58 -44.67 -54.34 -16.14
CA LEU A 58 -44.40 -53.34 -17.19
C LEU A 58 -45.68 -52.93 -17.92
N ASN A 59 -46.21 -51.78 -17.51
CA ASN A 59 -47.26 -51.05 -18.21
C ASN A 59 -46.68 -50.22 -19.37
N LYS A 60 -47.52 -50.07 -20.41
CA LYS A 60 -47.27 -49.40 -21.68
C LYS A 60 -46.62 -48.01 -21.54
N THR A 61 -45.32 -47.91 -21.83
CA THR A 61 -44.67 -46.65 -22.24
C THR A 61 -43.55 -46.99 -23.21
N ASN A 62 -43.65 -46.56 -24.47
CA ASN A 62 -42.66 -46.85 -25.50
C ASN A 62 -41.41 -45.97 -25.31
N ILE A 63 -40.36 -46.53 -24.70
CA ILE A 63 -38.97 -46.09 -24.92
C ILE A 63 -38.26 -47.28 -25.56
N PHE A 64 -37.82 -47.14 -26.80
CA PHE A 64 -37.14 -48.20 -27.54
C PHE A 64 -35.69 -48.31 -27.06
N VAL A 65 -35.38 -49.35 -26.29
CA VAL A 65 -34.01 -49.75 -25.98
C VAL A 65 -33.61 -50.84 -26.96
N LYS A 66 -32.56 -50.60 -27.75
CA LYS A 66 -31.98 -51.61 -28.64
C LYS A 66 -30.98 -52.42 -27.84
N GLU A 67 -31.37 -53.61 -27.37
CA GLU A 67 -30.43 -54.57 -26.80
C GLU A 67 -29.45 -55.04 -27.89
N TYR A 68 -28.16 -54.87 -27.64
CA TYR A 68 -27.11 -55.54 -28.41
C TYR A 68 -26.91 -56.95 -27.85
N PRO A 69 -26.85 -58.01 -28.68
CA PRO A 69 -26.63 -59.36 -28.18
C PRO A 69 -25.29 -59.43 -27.44
N GLY A 70 -25.32 -59.70 -26.14
CA GLY A 70 -24.14 -59.84 -25.29
C GLY A 70 -23.92 -58.74 -24.25
N ASN A 71 -24.75 -57.70 -24.18
CA ASN A 71 -24.65 -56.67 -23.15
C ASN A 71 -26.02 -56.40 -22.49
N THR A 72 -26.14 -56.65 -21.19
CA THR A 72 -27.36 -56.50 -20.39
C THR A 72 -27.67 -55.02 -20.15
N THR A 73 -28.21 -54.32 -21.15
CA THR A 73 -28.73 -52.95 -20.95
C THR A 73 -30.14 -53.03 -20.37
N SER A 74 -30.28 -53.04 -19.04
CA SER A 74 -31.60 -52.98 -18.39
C SER A 74 -32.03 -51.53 -18.17
N PHE A 75 -32.97 -51.03 -18.98
CA PHE A 75 -33.67 -49.78 -18.67
C PHE A 75 -34.82 -50.09 -17.69
N LYS A 76 -34.54 -49.92 -16.39
CA LYS A 76 -35.50 -50.18 -15.31
C LYS A 76 -36.21 -48.87 -14.94
N ILE A 77 -37.53 -48.78 -15.17
CA ILE A 77 -38.39 -47.75 -14.54
C ILE A 77 -39.32 -48.49 -13.58
N GLY A 78 -39.10 -48.34 -12.28
CA GLY A 78 -39.88 -48.99 -11.22
C GLY A 78 -41.03 -48.12 -10.67
N PRO A 79 -42.11 -48.73 -10.13
CA PRO A 79 -43.27 -47.99 -9.62
C PRO A 79 -43.06 -47.32 -8.24
N LEU A 80 -41.91 -47.53 -7.59
CA LEU A 80 -41.52 -46.84 -6.35
C LEU A 80 -40.03 -46.51 -6.47
N GLN A 81 -39.71 -45.21 -6.61
CA GLN A 81 -38.36 -44.65 -6.83
C GLN A 81 -37.78 -44.92 -8.24
N PRO A 82 -38.07 -44.07 -9.25
CA PRO A 82 -37.60 -44.29 -10.61
C PRO A 82 -36.11 -43.95 -10.73
N ASN A 83 -35.28 -44.98 -10.66
CA ASN A 83 -33.89 -44.87 -11.09
C ASN A 83 -33.83 -44.93 -12.62
N VAL A 84 -32.80 -44.33 -13.21
CA VAL A 84 -32.51 -44.51 -14.63
C VAL A 84 -31.14 -45.16 -14.73
N VAL A 85 -31.10 -46.36 -15.30
CA VAL A 85 -29.87 -47.11 -15.51
C VAL A 85 -29.76 -47.44 -16.99
N LEU A 86 -28.63 -47.08 -17.62
CA LEU A 86 -28.37 -47.38 -19.04
C LEU A 86 -26.91 -47.77 -19.25
N GLY A 87 -26.68 -48.95 -19.85
CA GLY A 87 -25.35 -49.56 -19.93
C GLY A 87 -25.07 -50.47 -18.73
N PRO A 88 -23.86 -51.04 -18.61
CA PRO A 88 -23.44 -51.80 -17.43
C PRO A 88 -23.15 -50.82 -16.27
N ALA A 89 -24.21 -50.18 -15.80
CA ALA A 89 -24.24 -49.15 -14.78
C ALA A 89 -25.09 -49.61 -13.59
N SER A 90 -24.96 -48.92 -12.46
CA SER A 90 -25.67 -49.26 -11.24
C SER A 90 -26.19 -48.03 -10.51
N ALA A 91 -27.41 -48.14 -9.98
CA ALA A 91 -28.06 -47.13 -9.17
C ALA A 91 -28.54 -47.77 -7.87
N GLY A 92 -27.91 -47.42 -6.76
CA GLY A 92 -28.08 -48.09 -5.46
C GLY A 92 -29.14 -47.47 -4.54
N SER A 93 -29.75 -46.36 -4.93
CA SER A 93 -30.61 -45.55 -4.04
C SER A 93 -31.70 -44.76 -4.79
N ASP A 94 -32.50 -43.99 -4.05
CA ASP A 94 -33.70 -43.33 -4.53
C ASP A 94 -33.44 -42.27 -5.61
N SER A 95 -34.15 -42.36 -6.74
CA SER A 95 -34.14 -41.36 -7.83
C SER A 95 -32.74 -41.07 -8.41
N ALA A 96 -31.89 -42.10 -8.45
CA ALA A 96 -30.53 -42.02 -8.95
C ALA A 96 -30.45 -42.29 -10.47
N PHE A 97 -29.51 -41.66 -11.15
CA PHE A 97 -29.35 -41.71 -12.60
C PHE A 97 -27.93 -42.18 -12.96
N ALA A 98 -27.77 -43.39 -13.51
CA ALA A 98 -26.48 -43.97 -13.87
C ALA A 98 -26.45 -44.36 -15.35
N ILE A 99 -25.60 -43.72 -16.16
CA ILE A 99 -25.47 -44.00 -17.59
C ILE A 99 -24.02 -44.17 -18.00
N GLY A 100 -23.75 -45.28 -18.68
CA GLY A 100 -22.45 -45.60 -19.27
C GLY A 100 -21.78 -46.79 -18.62
N GLU A 101 -20.57 -47.12 -19.06
CA GLU A 101 -19.89 -48.34 -18.63
C GLU A 101 -19.34 -48.18 -17.20
N TYR A 102 -19.72 -49.09 -16.29
CA TYR A 102 -19.37 -49.10 -14.87
C TYR A 102 -19.79 -47.84 -14.08
N ALA A 103 -20.72 -47.04 -14.59
CA ALA A 103 -21.24 -45.86 -13.90
C ALA A 103 -21.99 -46.25 -12.61
N GLN A 104 -21.72 -45.58 -11.48
CA GLN A 104 -22.34 -45.85 -10.19
C GLN A 104 -22.94 -44.61 -9.56
N ALA A 105 -24.25 -44.62 -9.38
CA ALA A 105 -25.02 -43.59 -8.67
C ALA A 105 -25.57 -44.18 -7.36
N VAL A 106 -24.80 -44.05 -6.27
CA VAL A 106 -25.09 -44.70 -4.98
C VAL A 106 -25.83 -43.76 -4.03
N GLY A 107 -25.62 -42.44 -4.11
CA GLY A 107 -26.34 -41.49 -3.25
C GLY A 107 -27.75 -41.16 -3.75
N ASN A 108 -28.71 -40.91 -2.85
CA ASN A 108 -30.07 -40.51 -3.23
C ASN A 108 -30.02 -39.27 -4.14
N TYR A 109 -30.81 -39.23 -5.22
CA TYR A 109 -30.84 -38.14 -6.21
C TYR A 109 -29.53 -37.90 -6.97
N SER A 110 -28.60 -38.86 -6.94
CA SER A 110 -27.29 -38.70 -7.58
C SER A 110 -27.32 -38.98 -9.09
N ILE A 111 -26.34 -38.43 -9.81
CA ILE A 111 -26.18 -38.59 -11.25
C ILE A 111 -24.76 -39.03 -11.56
N ALA A 112 -24.60 -40.17 -12.25
CA ALA A 112 -23.33 -40.68 -12.75
C ALA A 112 -23.44 -40.89 -14.28
N LEU A 113 -22.59 -40.21 -15.07
CA LEU A 113 -22.63 -40.29 -16.54
C LEU A 113 -21.23 -40.37 -17.17
N GLY A 114 -20.93 -41.44 -17.91
CA GLY A 114 -19.63 -41.62 -18.57
C GLY A 114 -19.05 -43.03 -18.43
N TYR A 115 -17.73 -43.15 -18.41
CA TYR A 115 -17.01 -44.42 -18.19
C TYR A 115 -16.42 -44.40 -16.78
N GLU A 116 -16.86 -45.33 -15.91
CA GLU A 116 -16.49 -45.36 -14.49
C GLU A 116 -16.74 -44.05 -13.71
N PRO A 117 -17.85 -43.31 -13.86
CA PRO A 117 -18.19 -42.22 -12.92
C PRO A 117 -18.78 -42.77 -11.62
N TYR A 118 -18.48 -42.13 -10.50
CA TYR A 118 -18.89 -42.54 -9.15
C TYR A 118 -19.54 -41.37 -8.38
N ALA A 119 -20.87 -41.37 -8.29
CA ALA A 119 -21.65 -40.41 -7.53
C ALA A 119 -22.14 -41.05 -6.21
N PHE A 120 -21.33 -40.91 -5.17
CA PHE A 120 -21.51 -41.59 -3.88
C PHE A 120 -22.31 -40.77 -2.86
N SER A 121 -22.28 -39.45 -3.00
CA SER A 121 -23.02 -38.50 -2.14
C SER A 121 -24.47 -38.26 -2.53
N LYS A 122 -25.28 -37.83 -1.56
CA LYS A 122 -26.68 -37.41 -1.78
C LYS A 122 -26.75 -36.20 -2.72
N ALA A 123 -27.50 -36.30 -3.81
CA ALA A 123 -27.69 -35.26 -4.83
C ALA A 123 -26.38 -34.81 -5.51
N SER A 124 -25.37 -35.67 -5.52
CA SER A 124 -24.12 -35.40 -6.21
C SER A 124 -24.17 -35.78 -7.69
N ILE A 125 -23.26 -35.20 -8.46
CA ILE A 125 -23.19 -35.34 -9.89
C ILE A 125 -21.73 -35.66 -10.26
N ALA A 126 -21.51 -36.78 -10.94
CA ALA A 126 -20.23 -37.22 -11.48
C ALA A 126 -20.36 -37.47 -12.99
N LEU A 127 -19.70 -36.65 -13.80
CA LEU A 127 -19.80 -36.67 -15.26
C LEU A 127 -18.40 -36.75 -15.88
N GLY A 128 -18.08 -37.82 -16.58
CA GLY A 128 -16.78 -38.00 -17.25
C GLY A 128 -16.22 -39.41 -17.14
N TYR A 129 -14.96 -39.56 -17.52
CA TYR A 129 -14.17 -40.77 -17.30
C TYR A 129 -13.59 -40.73 -15.88
N GLU A 130 -13.88 -41.73 -15.04
CA GLU A 130 -13.35 -41.79 -13.67
C GLU A 130 -13.61 -40.49 -12.87
N ALA A 131 -14.81 -39.91 -12.95
CA ALA A 131 -15.20 -38.74 -12.16
C ALA A 131 -15.78 -39.16 -10.81
N TYR A 132 -15.40 -38.52 -9.70
CA TYR A 132 -15.79 -38.93 -8.35
C TYR A 132 -16.44 -37.79 -7.57
N ALA A 133 -17.67 -38.01 -7.11
CA ALA A 133 -18.36 -37.14 -6.17
C ALA A 133 -18.59 -37.89 -4.85
N LEU A 134 -17.69 -37.65 -3.91
CA LEU A 134 -17.51 -38.40 -2.67
C LEU A 134 -18.26 -37.77 -1.49
N PRO A 135 -18.59 -38.54 -0.42
CA PRO A 135 -19.13 -38.00 0.83
C PRO A 135 -18.17 -37.01 1.47
N ILE A 136 -18.61 -36.26 2.48
CA ILE A 136 -17.74 -35.33 3.23
C ILE A 136 -17.80 -35.57 4.73
N ILE A 137 -16.71 -35.17 5.37
CA ILE A 137 -16.58 -35.12 6.82
C ILE A 137 -16.91 -33.71 7.26
N ASN A 138 -17.96 -33.58 8.06
CA ASN A 138 -18.41 -32.27 8.48
C ASN A 138 -17.33 -31.63 9.38
N PRO A 139 -16.75 -30.47 9.00
CA PRO A 139 -15.64 -29.87 9.73
C PRO A 139 -16.00 -29.43 11.15
N SER A 140 -17.29 -29.18 11.43
CA SER A 140 -17.77 -28.75 12.74
C SER A 140 -18.06 -29.90 13.72
N THR A 141 -18.52 -31.05 13.20
CA THR A 141 -18.89 -32.20 14.03
C THR A 141 -17.84 -33.31 14.00
N GLN A 142 -16.88 -33.26 13.07
CA GLN A 142 -15.89 -34.31 12.80
C GLN A 142 -16.50 -35.69 12.49
N ASN A 143 -17.81 -35.74 12.22
CA ASN A 143 -18.53 -36.94 11.79
C ASN A 143 -18.68 -36.94 10.28
N VAL A 144 -18.61 -38.13 9.66
CA VAL A 144 -19.01 -38.35 8.28
C VAL A 144 -20.50 -38.10 8.18
N ALA A 145 -20.94 -37.21 7.28
CA ALA A 145 -22.36 -36.95 7.11
C ALA A 145 -23.08 -38.21 6.61
N GLY A 146 -24.04 -38.73 7.37
CA GLY A 146 -24.70 -40.00 7.07
C GLY A 146 -26.22 -40.06 7.34
N SER A 147 -26.95 -38.93 7.38
CA SER A 147 -28.44 -38.93 7.38
C SER A 147 -29.07 -37.52 7.28
N PRO A 148 -30.39 -37.36 7.04
CA PRO A 148 -30.98 -36.62 5.92
C PRO A 148 -30.91 -35.08 6.01
N ASP A 149 -30.54 -34.52 7.17
CA ASP A 149 -30.69 -33.09 7.49
C ASP A 149 -29.39 -32.33 7.78
N SER A 150 -28.20 -32.92 7.60
CA SER A 150 -26.96 -32.14 7.57
C SER A 150 -26.58 -31.76 6.13
N ILE A 151 -27.33 -30.78 5.57
CA ILE A 151 -26.93 -29.90 4.44
C ILE A 151 -26.50 -30.57 3.12
N SER A 152 -27.35 -31.41 2.49
CA SER A 152 -27.34 -31.82 1.06
C SER A 152 -25.95 -31.90 0.36
N ASP A 153 -25.37 -33.09 0.21
CA ASP A 153 -24.03 -33.28 -0.38
C ASP A 153 -24.00 -33.20 -1.93
N ASN A 154 -24.34 -32.01 -2.43
CA ASN A 154 -24.52 -31.67 -3.85
C ASN A 154 -23.19 -31.46 -4.60
N GLY A 155 -22.22 -32.36 -4.42
CA GLY A 155 -20.92 -32.25 -5.09
C GLY A 155 -21.06 -32.38 -6.61
N LEU A 156 -20.36 -31.54 -7.37
CA LEU A 156 -20.33 -31.61 -8.84
C LEU A 156 -18.90 -31.90 -9.32
N ALA A 157 -18.67 -33.13 -9.75
CA ALA A 157 -17.49 -33.57 -10.48
C ALA A 157 -17.79 -33.62 -11.98
N LEU A 158 -17.19 -32.73 -12.76
CA LEU A 158 -17.34 -32.67 -14.21
C LEU A 158 -15.96 -32.65 -14.89
N GLY A 159 -15.60 -33.76 -15.52
CA GLY A 159 -14.33 -33.90 -16.24
C GLY A 159 -13.71 -35.27 -16.03
N ASN A 160 -12.76 -35.62 -16.89
CA ASN A 160 -11.93 -36.82 -16.72
C ASN A 160 -11.18 -36.72 -15.38
N LEU A 161 -11.28 -37.71 -14.50
CA LEU A 161 -10.55 -37.76 -13.21
C LEU A 161 -10.88 -36.62 -12.23
N SER A 162 -11.98 -35.89 -12.41
CA SER A 162 -12.32 -34.82 -11.45
C SER A 162 -12.82 -35.41 -10.13
N VAL A 163 -12.36 -34.88 -9.01
CA VAL A 163 -12.73 -35.37 -7.67
C VAL A 163 -13.25 -34.25 -6.81
N VAL A 164 -14.40 -34.48 -6.19
CA VAL A 164 -15.02 -33.54 -5.26
C VAL A 164 -15.51 -34.25 -4.01
N THR A 165 -15.52 -33.54 -2.89
CA THR A 165 -16.12 -34.01 -1.64
C THR A 165 -17.16 -33.02 -1.15
N GLY A 166 -18.31 -33.53 -0.69
CA GLY A 166 -19.38 -32.71 -0.10
C GLY A 166 -19.93 -31.65 -1.03
N ARG A 167 -20.15 -30.43 -0.53
CA ARG A 167 -20.73 -29.31 -1.28
C ARG A 167 -19.69 -28.53 -2.08
N SER A 168 -18.92 -29.23 -2.90
CA SER A 168 -17.87 -28.62 -3.71
C SER A 168 -18.08 -28.86 -5.20
N ILE A 169 -17.37 -28.05 -6.02
CA ILE A 169 -17.47 -28.08 -7.47
C ILE A 169 -16.07 -28.27 -8.05
N GLY A 170 -15.93 -29.27 -8.92
CA GLY A 170 -14.73 -29.61 -9.66
C GLY A 170 -15.07 -29.69 -11.15
N ILE A 171 -14.56 -28.75 -11.94
CA ILE A 171 -14.82 -28.71 -13.40
C ILE A 171 -13.50 -28.64 -14.16
N GLY A 172 -13.21 -29.68 -14.94
CA GLY A 172 -11.99 -29.82 -15.72
C GLY A 172 -11.32 -31.18 -15.51
N GLY A 173 -10.44 -31.57 -16.42
CA GLY A 173 -9.71 -32.83 -16.29
C GLY A 173 -8.77 -32.80 -15.08
N GLY A 174 -8.93 -33.72 -14.12
CA GLY A 174 -8.18 -33.77 -12.87
C GLY A 174 -8.44 -32.59 -11.92
N ALA A 175 -9.57 -31.88 -12.10
CA ALA A 175 -9.96 -30.83 -11.15
C ALA A 175 -10.37 -31.47 -9.82
N THR A 176 -9.70 -31.07 -8.74
CA THR A 176 -9.85 -31.68 -7.42
C THR A 176 -10.25 -30.63 -6.40
N SER A 177 -11.43 -30.77 -5.81
CA SER A 177 -11.89 -29.92 -4.73
C SER A 177 -12.19 -30.75 -3.49
N LEU A 178 -11.23 -30.80 -2.57
CA LEU A 178 -11.39 -31.47 -1.28
C LEU A 178 -11.73 -30.46 -0.19
N GLY A 179 -12.49 -30.90 0.81
CA GLY A 179 -13.03 -30.04 1.85
C GLY A 179 -14.36 -29.37 1.48
N TYR A 180 -14.95 -28.70 2.48
CA TYR A 180 -16.32 -28.21 2.37
C TYR A 180 -16.39 -26.88 1.61
N GLY A 181 -17.27 -26.78 0.61
CA GLY A 181 -17.59 -25.51 -0.06
C GLY A 181 -16.56 -25.02 -1.07
N GLY A 182 -15.66 -25.88 -1.56
CA GLY A 182 -14.62 -25.50 -2.51
C GLY A 182 -15.10 -25.37 -3.97
N LEU A 183 -14.40 -24.54 -4.74
CA LEU A 183 -14.61 -24.33 -6.18
C LEU A 183 -13.30 -24.49 -6.97
N ALA A 184 -13.08 -25.66 -7.57
CA ALA A 184 -11.96 -25.95 -8.46
C ALA A 184 -12.43 -25.97 -9.92
N ILE A 185 -11.99 -25.02 -10.73
CA ILE A 185 -12.33 -24.95 -12.15
C ILE A 185 -11.05 -24.77 -12.97
N GLY A 186 -10.83 -25.65 -13.93
CA GLY A 186 -9.64 -25.71 -14.77
C GLY A 186 -9.00 -27.09 -14.69
N ALA A 187 -8.32 -27.51 -15.75
CA ALA A 187 -7.61 -28.78 -15.76
C ALA A 187 -6.55 -28.78 -14.65
N LEU A 188 -6.49 -29.84 -13.84
CA LEU A 188 -5.54 -29.99 -12.73
C LEU A 188 -5.63 -28.87 -11.69
N SER A 189 -6.75 -28.13 -11.61
CA SER A 189 -6.98 -27.17 -10.53
C SER A 189 -7.23 -27.93 -9.22
N VAL A 190 -6.63 -27.48 -8.11
CA VAL A 190 -6.65 -28.21 -6.85
C VAL A 190 -6.98 -27.32 -5.66
N ILE A 191 -7.91 -27.78 -4.84
CA ILE A 191 -8.12 -27.29 -3.47
C ILE A 191 -7.83 -28.45 -2.54
N THR A 192 -6.69 -28.37 -1.84
CA THR A 192 -6.25 -29.43 -0.92
C THR A 192 -5.26 -28.93 0.11
N ALA A 193 -5.06 -29.66 1.21
CA ALA A 193 -4.05 -29.34 2.22
C ALA A 193 -2.63 -29.20 1.62
N PRO A 194 -1.76 -28.33 2.16
CA PRO A 194 -0.41 -28.14 1.63
C PRO A 194 0.38 -29.46 1.53
N GLY A 195 1.02 -29.70 0.39
CA GLY A 195 1.79 -30.92 0.11
C GLY A 195 0.96 -32.10 -0.39
N MET A 196 -0.38 -32.00 -0.36
CA MET A 196 -1.28 -33.03 -0.87
C MET A 196 -1.64 -32.83 -2.35
N GLU A 197 -1.26 -31.69 -2.96
CA GLU A 197 -1.52 -31.40 -4.36
C GLU A 197 -0.93 -32.43 -5.34
N LYS A 198 0.18 -33.08 -4.97
CA LYS A 198 0.80 -34.16 -5.75
C LYS A 198 -0.04 -35.46 -5.81
N TYR A 199 -0.97 -35.61 -4.86
CA TYR A 199 -1.90 -36.73 -4.78
C TYR A 199 -3.30 -36.35 -5.27
N SER A 200 -3.48 -35.11 -5.74
CA SER A 200 -4.63 -34.78 -6.58
C SER A 200 -4.54 -35.66 -7.82
N PRO A 201 -5.62 -36.35 -8.20
CA PRO A 201 -5.65 -37.08 -9.46
C PRO A 201 -5.42 -36.10 -10.60
N GLY A 202 -4.21 -36.13 -11.14
CA GLY A 202 -3.85 -35.45 -12.37
C GLY A 202 -3.90 -36.44 -13.53
N TYR A 203 -2.97 -36.34 -14.47
CA TYR A 203 -2.70 -37.41 -15.45
C TYR A 203 -2.39 -38.79 -14.80
N ALA A 204 -2.26 -38.87 -13.48
CA ALA A 204 -2.16 -40.08 -12.68
C ALA A 204 -3.54 -40.51 -12.15
N GLN A 205 -3.91 -41.74 -12.52
CA GLN A 205 -5.25 -42.33 -12.52
C GLN A 205 -5.78 -42.63 -11.10
N ILE A 206 -7.08 -42.51 -10.88
CA ILE A 206 -7.72 -42.83 -9.57
C ILE A 206 -7.77 -44.34 -9.34
N THR A 207 -7.77 -45.13 -10.42
CA THR A 207 -7.48 -46.58 -10.34
C THR A 207 -6.04 -46.90 -9.88
N GLN A 208 -5.13 -45.92 -9.90
CA GLN A 208 -3.79 -45.96 -9.28
C GLN A 208 -3.67 -45.13 -7.98
N ASN A 209 -4.78 -44.64 -7.39
CA ASN A 209 -4.80 -44.06 -6.02
C ASN A 209 -4.36 -45.06 -4.93
N GLY A 210 -3.92 -46.26 -5.34
CA GLY A 210 -2.78 -46.93 -4.75
C GLY A 210 -1.77 -45.95 -4.16
N ASP A 211 -1.11 -45.04 -4.89
CA ASP A 211 0.08 -44.37 -4.35
C ASP A 211 -0.12 -43.58 -3.03
N VAL A 212 -1.17 -42.79 -2.85
CA VAL A 212 -1.40 -42.08 -1.56
C VAL A 212 -1.76 -43.05 -0.43
N TRP A 213 -2.59 -44.05 -0.74
CA TRP A 213 -2.97 -45.08 0.20
C TRP A 213 -1.81 -46.02 0.53
N LEU A 214 -0.99 -46.37 -0.46
CA LEU A 214 0.17 -47.24 -0.38
C LEU A 214 1.33 -46.54 0.32
N ASP A 215 1.58 -45.26 0.05
CA ASP A 215 2.52 -44.43 0.81
C ASP A 215 2.06 -44.34 2.28
N TYR A 216 0.75 -44.20 2.52
CA TYR A 216 0.20 -44.25 3.87
C TYR A 216 0.41 -45.61 4.54
N LEU A 217 0.13 -46.73 3.85
CA LEU A 217 0.37 -48.07 4.35
C LEU A 217 1.87 -48.33 4.63
N GLU A 218 2.76 -47.89 3.74
CA GLU A 218 4.21 -47.95 3.88
C GLU A 218 4.67 -47.17 5.11
N SER A 219 4.10 -45.98 5.33
CA SER A 219 4.33 -45.20 6.57
C SER A 219 3.88 -45.91 7.85
N LYS A 220 2.99 -46.92 7.73
CA LYS A 220 2.54 -47.81 8.81
C LYS A 220 3.30 -49.14 8.87
N GLY A 221 4.35 -49.31 8.06
CA GLY A 221 5.16 -50.53 8.04
C GLY A 221 4.57 -51.67 7.21
N LEU A 222 3.59 -51.38 6.35
CA LEU A 222 2.97 -52.36 5.45
C LEU A 222 3.58 -52.29 4.05
N PRO A 223 3.71 -53.43 3.34
CA PRO A 223 4.30 -53.47 2.00
C PRO A 223 3.40 -52.84 0.93
N ARG A 224 4.03 -52.17 -0.05
CA ARG A 224 3.40 -51.34 -1.08
C ARG A 224 2.43 -52.07 -2.04
N ASN A 225 2.36 -53.41 -2.07
CA ASN A 225 1.61 -54.15 -3.11
C ASN A 225 0.57 -55.17 -2.58
N HIS A 226 0.00 -54.95 -1.39
CA HIS A 226 -0.91 -55.92 -0.78
C HIS A 226 -2.30 -55.34 -0.48
N ASN A 227 -3.33 -56.12 -0.80
CA ASN A 227 -4.75 -55.85 -0.55
C ASN A 227 -5.26 -56.55 0.73
N GLY A 228 -4.38 -56.76 1.70
CA GLY A 228 -4.68 -57.57 2.89
C GLY A 228 -4.46 -59.07 2.72
N THR A 229 -3.83 -59.52 1.62
CA THR A 229 -3.46 -60.92 1.39
C THR A 229 -1.94 -61.10 1.41
N GLY A 230 -1.45 -62.22 1.95
CA GLY A 230 0.00 -62.53 2.00
C GLY A 230 0.81 -61.71 3.02
N LEU A 231 0.15 -61.06 3.97
CA LEU A 231 0.78 -60.31 5.06
C LEU A 231 1.26 -61.25 6.19
N THR A 232 2.31 -60.86 6.92
CA THR A 232 2.66 -61.54 8.18
C THR A 232 1.54 -61.35 9.23
N PRO A 233 1.45 -62.16 10.29
CA PRO A 233 0.41 -62.01 11.32
C PRO A 233 0.35 -60.59 11.91
N ASP A 234 1.49 -59.97 12.19
CA ASP A 234 1.57 -58.60 12.72
C ASP A 234 1.10 -57.57 11.69
N GLN A 235 1.51 -57.72 10.42
CA GLN A 235 1.06 -56.87 9.33
C GLN A 235 -0.45 -57.02 9.06
N GLN A 236 -0.98 -58.24 9.18
CA GLN A 236 -2.40 -58.50 9.05
C GLN A 236 -3.20 -57.84 10.19
N SER A 237 -2.67 -57.84 11.42
CA SER A 237 -3.27 -57.13 12.54
C SER A 237 -3.36 -55.63 12.25
N THR A 238 -2.24 -55.01 11.85
CA THR A 238 -2.19 -53.58 11.48
C THR A 238 -3.14 -53.26 10.33
N TRP A 239 -3.21 -54.11 9.30
CA TRP A 239 -4.15 -53.94 8.19
C TRP A 239 -5.61 -53.96 8.67
N ASN A 240 -5.97 -54.94 9.49
CA ASN A 240 -7.33 -55.09 10.02
C ASN A 240 -7.71 -53.92 10.94
N GLU A 241 -6.79 -53.42 11.76
CA GLU A 241 -6.99 -52.22 12.58
C GLU A 241 -7.30 -50.98 11.72
N ILE A 242 -6.55 -50.78 10.64
CA ILE A 242 -6.75 -49.66 9.71
C ILE A 242 -8.10 -49.77 8.99
N ASP A 243 -8.46 -50.95 8.46
CA ASP A 243 -9.75 -51.15 7.77
C ASP A 243 -10.93 -50.98 8.72
N ASN A 244 -10.80 -51.44 9.97
CA ASN A 244 -11.80 -51.22 11.02
C ASN A 244 -11.96 -49.74 11.37
N ASP A 245 -10.87 -48.97 11.49
CA ASP A 245 -10.94 -47.51 11.74
C ASP A 245 -11.66 -46.79 10.60
N ILE A 246 -11.42 -47.19 9.34
CA ILE A 246 -12.15 -46.63 8.19
C ILE A 246 -13.64 -46.96 8.31
N ARG A 247 -14.00 -48.23 8.53
CA ARG A 247 -15.41 -48.64 8.65
C ARG A 247 -16.13 -47.92 9.78
N GLU A 248 -15.48 -47.76 10.93
CA GLU A 248 -16.05 -47.04 12.07
C GLU A 248 -16.25 -45.55 11.76
N LYS A 249 -15.29 -44.89 11.10
CA LYS A 249 -15.43 -43.48 10.73
C LYS A 249 -16.53 -43.25 9.71
N TYR A 250 -16.68 -44.14 8.74
CA TYR A 250 -17.68 -44.04 7.68
C TYR A 250 -18.97 -44.82 7.98
N LYS A 251 -19.19 -45.30 9.22
CA LYS A 251 -20.32 -46.18 9.57
C LYS A 251 -21.69 -45.60 9.21
N ASP A 252 -21.88 -44.30 9.42
CA ASP A 252 -23.15 -43.63 9.13
C ASP A 252 -23.38 -43.57 7.61
N TYR A 253 -22.34 -43.32 6.84
CA TYR A 253 -22.39 -43.36 5.37
C TYR A 253 -22.60 -44.79 4.85
N LEU A 254 -21.86 -45.78 5.38
CA LEU A 254 -22.00 -47.19 5.01
C LEU A 254 -23.40 -47.73 5.32
N SER A 255 -23.99 -47.30 6.44
CA SER A 255 -25.38 -47.60 6.78
C SER A 255 -26.36 -46.90 5.84
N TYR A 256 -26.13 -45.62 5.52
CA TYR A 256 -26.96 -44.84 4.61
C TYR A 256 -27.06 -45.47 3.21
N ILE A 257 -25.95 -45.97 2.67
CA ILE A 257 -25.94 -46.65 1.35
C ILE A 257 -26.33 -48.13 1.44
N ASN A 258 -26.64 -48.65 2.63
CA ASN A 258 -26.89 -50.07 2.88
C ASN A 258 -25.77 -50.98 2.34
N TYR A 259 -24.52 -50.66 2.71
CA TYR A 259 -23.31 -51.28 2.16
C TYR A 259 -23.32 -52.82 2.20
N ASP A 260 -23.80 -53.41 3.30
CA ASP A 260 -23.81 -54.88 3.44
C ASP A 260 -24.72 -55.55 2.41
N ALA A 261 -25.88 -54.96 2.10
CA ALA A 261 -26.76 -55.44 1.04
C ALA A 261 -26.17 -55.22 -0.36
N LEU A 262 -25.36 -54.17 -0.54
CA LEU A 262 -24.63 -53.93 -1.78
C LEU A 262 -23.47 -54.91 -1.98
N ALA A 263 -22.80 -55.32 -0.91
CA ALA A 263 -21.67 -56.25 -0.95
C ALA A 263 -22.08 -57.66 -1.35
N ASP A 264 -23.33 -58.04 -1.07
CA ASP A 264 -23.92 -59.30 -1.51
C ASP A 264 -24.46 -59.25 -2.95
N SER A 265 -24.46 -58.08 -3.60
CA SER A 265 -24.94 -57.86 -4.98
C SER A 265 -23.81 -57.93 -6.01
N SER A 266 -24.04 -58.61 -7.14
CA SER A 266 -23.12 -58.59 -8.30
C SER A 266 -23.16 -57.29 -9.11
N ASP A 267 -24.15 -56.43 -8.84
CA ASP A 267 -24.48 -55.29 -9.70
C ASP A 267 -23.73 -53.99 -9.32
N ILE A 268 -23.00 -53.97 -8.19
CA ILE A 268 -22.26 -52.79 -7.69
C ILE A 268 -20.81 -53.18 -7.39
N ARG A 269 -19.84 -52.38 -7.87
CA ARG A 269 -18.41 -52.58 -7.51
C ARG A 269 -18.13 -52.02 -6.12
N VAL A 270 -18.41 -52.81 -5.08
CA VAL A 270 -18.18 -52.43 -3.68
C VAL A 270 -16.71 -52.17 -3.34
N ASP A 271 -15.79 -52.73 -4.11
CA ASP A 271 -14.35 -52.41 -4.07
C ASP A 271 -14.06 -50.94 -4.41
N ALA A 272 -14.82 -50.34 -5.34
CA ALA A 272 -14.66 -48.93 -5.71
C ALA A 272 -15.10 -48.00 -4.57
N ILE A 273 -16.17 -48.36 -3.85
CA ILE A 273 -16.63 -47.63 -2.66
C ILE A 273 -15.53 -47.63 -1.60
N MET A 274 -15.03 -48.80 -1.21
CA MET A 274 -13.97 -48.88 -0.18
C MET A 274 -12.66 -48.19 -0.60
N SER A 275 -12.31 -48.22 -1.89
CA SER A 275 -11.14 -47.51 -2.41
C SER A 275 -11.30 -45.99 -2.32
N ALA A 276 -12.49 -45.47 -2.63
CA ALA A 276 -12.78 -44.05 -2.47
C ALA A 276 -12.78 -43.61 -1.00
N LEU A 277 -13.32 -44.44 -0.09
CA LEU A 277 -13.28 -44.16 1.35
C LEU A 277 -11.85 -44.16 1.90
N ARG A 278 -10.96 -45.03 1.41
CA ARG A 278 -9.52 -45.04 1.78
C ARG A 278 -8.82 -43.76 1.30
N TYR A 279 -9.07 -43.36 0.06
CA TYR A 279 -8.56 -42.10 -0.48
C TYR A 279 -9.01 -40.93 0.39
N GLN A 280 -10.32 -40.84 0.67
CA GLN A 280 -10.88 -39.78 1.48
C GLN A 280 -10.37 -39.82 2.93
N TYR A 281 -10.15 -41.01 3.51
CA TYR A 281 -9.57 -41.15 4.84
C TYR A 281 -8.18 -40.51 4.89
N VAL A 282 -7.29 -40.85 3.96
CA VAL A 282 -5.94 -40.27 3.97
C VAL A 282 -5.97 -38.80 3.61
N MET A 283 -6.74 -38.40 2.60
CA MET A 283 -6.77 -37.02 2.16
C MET A 283 -7.48 -36.13 3.18
N GLU A 284 -8.66 -36.45 3.68
CA GLU A 284 -9.47 -35.53 4.49
C GLU A 284 -9.40 -35.73 6.00
N ILE A 285 -9.21 -36.96 6.47
CA ILE A 285 -9.17 -37.26 7.92
C ILE A 285 -7.78 -37.05 8.47
N LYS A 286 -6.78 -37.57 7.76
CA LYS A 286 -5.39 -37.44 8.18
C LYS A 286 -4.82 -36.05 7.89
N ASN A 287 -5.34 -35.36 6.88
CA ASN A 287 -4.94 -34.01 6.53
C ASN A 287 -6.14 -33.06 6.59
N LYS A 288 -6.01 -31.97 7.35
CA LYS A 288 -7.07 -30.98 7.47
C LYS A 288 -7.21 -30.22 6.15
N GLN A 289 -8.30 -30.48 5.44
CA GLN A 289 -8.56 -29.86 4.13
C GLN A 289 -9.02 -28.40 4.27
N PRO A 290 -8.63 -27.53 3.33
CA PRO A 290 -9.12 -26.15 3.29
C PRO A 290 -10.62 -26.14 2.96
N SER A 291 -11.39 -25.33 3.68
CA SER A 291 -12.80 -25.10 3.36
C SER A 291 -12.97 -23.78 2.60
N TYR A 292 -13.98 -23.71 1.73
CA TYR A 292 -14.34 -22.49 0.98
C TYR A 292 -13.22 -21.92 0.11
N GLY A 293 -12.26 -22.75 -0.30
CA GLY A 293 -11.20 -22.36 -1.23
C GLY A 293 -11.73 -22.16 -2.66
N THR A 294 -11.06 -21.32 -3.44
CA THR A 294 -11.35 -21.15 -4.88
C THR A 294 -10.08 -21.30 -5.69
N ALA A 295 -10.03 -22.28 -6.59
CA ALA A 295 -8.95 -22.47 -7.55
C ALA A 295 -9.52 -22.35 -8.97
N LEU A 296 -9.32 -21.20 -9.61
CA LEU A 296 -9.84 -20.91 -10.94
C LEU A 296 -8.70 -20.74 -11.95
N GLY A 297 -8.50 -21.74 -12.80
CA GLY A 297 -7.49 -21.78 -13.85
C GLY A 297 -6.77 -23.13 -13.89
N THR A 298 -6.21 -23.49 -15.04
CA THR A 298 -5.40 -24.71 -15.19
C THR A 298 -4.25 -24.73 -14.18
N GLU A 299 -4.13 -25.80 -13.40
CA GLU A 299 -3.11 -25.94 -12.35
C GLU A 299 -3.14 -24.82 -11.29
N ALA A 300 -4.27 -24.14 -11.09
CA ALA A 300 -4.44 -23.25 -9.94
C ALA A 300 -4.55 -24.08 -8.65
N ILE A 301 -3.86 -23.67 -7.59
CA ILE A 301 -3.78 -24.40 -6.33
C ILE A 301 -4.21 -23.50 -5.17
N THR A 302 -5.15 -23.97 -4.35
CA THR A 302 -5.50 -23.33 -3.08
C THR A 302 -5.24 -24.29 -1.93
N ASN A 303 -4.36 -23.88 -1.01
CA ASN A 303 -3.94 -24.71 0.11
C ASN A 303 -4.47 -24.27 1.48
N VAL A 304 -5.23 -23.19 1.52
CA VAL A 304 -5.70 -22.56 2.75
C VAL A 304 -7.20 -22.28 2.69
N THR A 305 -7.86 -22.37 3.85
CA THR A 305 -9.28 -22.07 4.00
C THR A 305 -9.57 -20.64 3.52
N THR A 306 -10.61 -20.48 2.70
CA THR A 306 -11.02 -19.21 2.03
C THR A 306 -9.98 -18.57 1.10
N GLY A 307 -8.85 -19.23 0.83
CA GLY A 307 -7.88 -18.75 -0.16
C GLY A 307 -8.47 -18.73 -1.57
N VAL A 308 -8.01 -17.81 -2.40
CA VAL A 308 -8.48 -17.68 -3.79
C VAL A 308 -7.27 -17.65 -4.74
N ALA A 309 -7.07 -18.72 -5.51
CA ALA A 309 -6.11 -18.76 -6.60
C ALA A 309 -6.82 -18.45 -7.94
N LEU A 310 -6.43 -17.36 -8.59
CA LEU A 310 -7.08 -16.85 -9.80
C LEU A 310 -6.11 -16.76 -10.99
N GLY A 311 -6.37 -17.56 -12.01
CA GLY A 311 -5.56 -17.71 -13.22
C GLY A 311 -4.69 -18.97 -13.15
N ALA A 312 -4.26 -19.47 -14.33
CA ALA A 312 -3.47 -20.69 -14.43
C ALA A 312 -2.20 -20.66 -13.56
N TYR A 313 -1.82 -21.77 -12.95
CA TYR A 313 -0.63 -21.89 -12.09
C TYR A 313 -0.61 -21.00 -10.84
N SER A 314 -1.70 -20.31 -10.51
CA SER A 314 -1.72 -19.44 -9.32
C SER A 314 -1.78 -20.27 -8.05
N VAL A 315 -1.11 -19.83 -6.99
CA VAL A 315 -1.04 -20.56 -5.72
C VAL A 315 -1.50 -19.66 -4.57
N ALA A 316 -2.59 -20.03 -3.91
CA ALA A 316 -3.10 -19.37 -2.70
C ALA A 316 -2.74 -20.20 -1.46
N ASP A 317 -1.65 -19.82 -0.80
CA ASP A 317 -1.02 -20.53 0.32
C ASP A 317 -1.01 -19.71 1.63
N ARG A 318 -1.65 -18.54 1.64
CA ARG A 318 -1.73 -17.64 2.81
C ARG A 318 -3.16 -17.54 3.31
N GLY A 319 -3.43 -18.14 4.46
CA GLY A 319 -4.72 -18.04 5.16
C GLY A 319 -4.91 -16.71 5.88
N GLY A 320 -6.08 -16.56 6.50
CA GLY A 320 -6.35 -15.49 7.47
C GLY A 320 -5.42 -15.54 8.68
N PHE A 321 -5.43 -14.48 9.49
CA PHE A 321 -4.63 -14.43 10.71
C PHE A 321 -5.46 -14.89 11.91
N ASP A 322 -5.05 -16.01 12.52
CA ASP A 322 -5.69 -16.58 13.73
C ASP A 322 -5.07 -16.05 15.05
N GLN A 323 -3.98 -15.28 14.93
CA GLN A 323 -3.22 -14.70 16.05
C GLN A 323 -3.02 -13.20 15.82
N ASP A 324 -2.75 -12.48 16.90
CA ASP A 324 -2.53 -11.03 16.83
C ASP A 324 -1.40 -10.70 15.86
N LYS A 325 -1.73 -9.92 14.83
CA LYS A 325 -0.82 -9.54 13.76
C LYS A 325 -1.03 -8.08 13.39
N PRO A 326 -0.30 -7.14 14.01
CA PRO A 326 -0.38 -5.73 13.62
C PRO A 326 0.16 -5.54 12.20
N ALA A 327 -0.59 -4.81 11.38
CA ALA A 327 -0.16 -4.40 10.05
C ALA A 327 1.05 -3.46 10.15
N PRO A 328 2.11 -3.64 9.33
CA PRO A 328 3.38 -2.91 9.48
C PRO A 328 3.30 -1.38 9.45
N TYR A 329 2.26 -0.80 8.83
CA TYR A 329 2.13 0.64 8.62
C TYR A 329 0.92 1.26 9.31
N SER A 330 -0.22 0.56 9.35
CA SER A 330 -1.44 1.08 9.97
C SER A 330 -1.61 0.63 11.43
N ASN A 331 -0.81 -0.32 11.92
CA ASN A 331 -0.95 -0.97 13.24
C ASN A 331 -2.33 -1.61 13.51
N VAL A 332 -3.20 -1.72 12.50
CA VAL A 332 -4.46 -2.45 12.60
C VAL A 332 -4.13 -3.93 12.87
N ASN A 333 -4.75 -4.51 13.89
CA ASN A 333 -4.62 -5.94 14.15
C ASN A 333 -5.42 -6.72 13.11
N LEU A 334 -4.74 -7.56 12.34
CA LEU A 334 -5.33 -8.32 11.24
C LEU A 334 -6.04 -9.60 11.70
N LYS A 335 -5.92 -9.96 12.99
CA LYS A 335 -6.61 -11.12 13.57
C LYS A 335 -8.12 -11.01 13.38
N ASP A 336 -8.74 -12.06 12.87
CA ASP A 336 -10.18 -12.14 12.59
C ASP A 336 -10.70 -11.03 11.62
N GLN A 337 -9.80 -10.27 10.99
CA GLN A 337 -10.12 -9.24 9.98
C GLN A 337 -9.76 -9.68 8.57
N THR A 338 -9.06 -10.80 8.40
CA THR A 338 -8.67 -11.35 7.11
C THR A 338 -9.18 -12.79 6.96
N MET A 339 -9.76 -13.11 5.81
CA MET A 339 -10.23 -14.48 5.51
C MET A 339 -9.10 -15.31 4.89
N GLY A 340 -8.39 -14.75 3.91
CA GLY A 340 -7.28 -15.40 3.22
C GLY A 340 -6.76 -14.51 2.10
N ALA A 341 -5.67 -14.91 1.47
CA ALA A 341 -5.12 -14.18 0.33
C ALA A 341 -5.82 -14.55 -0.98
N VAL A 342 -6.05 -13.53 -1.81
CA VAL A 342 -6.28 -13.70 -3.24
C VAL A 342 -4.91 -13.70 -3.94
N SER A 343 -4.53 -14.83 -4.52
CA SER A 343 -3.33 -14.98 -5.32
C SER A 343 -3.66 -15.01 -6.80
N ILE A 344 -3.07 -14.07 -7.54
CA ILE A 344 -3.13 -14.01 -9.00
C ILE A 344 -1.79 -14.42 -9.62
N GLY A 345 -0.82 -14.87 -8.84
CA GLY A 345 0.52 -15.24 -9.29
C GLY A 345 0.85 -16.64 -8.79
N GLY A 346 1.95 -17.21 -9.30
CA GLY A 346 2.33 -18.53 -8.84
C GLY A 346 3.59 -19.07 -9.50
N GLN A 347 3.74 -20.38 -9.43
CA GLN A 347 4.97 -21.06 -9.82
C GLN A 347 5.21 -20.94 -11.32
N SER A 348 6.42 -20.56 -11.74
CA SER A 348 6.85 -20.79 -13.12
C SER A 348 7.48 -22.17 -13.24
N PHE A 349 7.28 -22.83 -14.38
CA PHE A 349 8.06 -24.01 -14.75
C PHE A 349 9.21 -23.60 -15.67
N VAL A 350 10.35 -24.27 -15.49
CA VAL A 350 11.52 -24.17 -16.37
C VAL A 350 11.62 -25.49 -17.11
N TYR A 351 11.57 -25.43 -18.44
CA TYR A 351 11.66 -26.60 -19.30
C TYR A 351 13.08 -26.64 -19.87
N GLU A 352 13.84 -27.65 -19.47
CA GLU A 352 15.09 -27.98 -20.15
C GLU A 352 14.73 -28.74 -21.42
N ARG A 353 15.38 -28.38 -22.54
CA ARG A 353 15.16 -29.03 -23.83
C ARG A 353 16.47 -29.59 -24.36
N ASP A 354 16.39 -30.71 -25.07
CA ASP A 354 17.49 -31.20 -25.88
C ASP A 354 17.70 -30.35 -27.15
N GLU A 355 18.71 -30.70 -27.93
CA GLU A 355 19.05 -30.07 -29.22
C GLU A 355 17.90 -30.13 -30.24
N TYR A 356 16.96 -31.06 -30.07
CA TYR A 356 15.78 -31.25 -30.93
C TYR A 356 14.54 -30.50 -30.42
N GLY A 357 14.64 -29.79 -29.29
CA GLY A 357 13.53 -29.05 -28.68
C GLY A 357 12.59 -29.89 -27.82
N SER A 358 12.90 -31.16 -27.59
CA SER A 358 12.14 -32.06 -26.71
C SER A 358 12.41 -31.73 -25.25
N ILE A 359 11.39 -31.73 -24.40
CA ILE A 359 11.55 -31.47 -22.96
C ILE A 359 12.28 -32.65 -22.33
N THR A 360 13.45 -32.40 -21.75
CA THR A 360 14.27 -33.41 -21.05
C THR A 360 14.11 -33.36 -19.55
N ASN A 361 13.76 -32.19 -19.01
CA ASN A 361 13.55 -31.98 -17.58
C ASN A 361 12.60 -30.80 -17.36
N VAL A 362 11.82 -30.87 -16.28
CA VAL A 362 10.96 -29.78 -15.84
C VAL A 362 11.28 -29.47 -14.40
N THR A 363 11.82 -28.28 -14.15
CA THR A 363 12.15 -27.82 -12.81
C THR A 363 11.24 -26.66 -12.39
N ARG A 364 11.06 -26.52 -11.08
CA ARG A 364 10.33 -25.41 -10.47
C ARG A 364 11.17 -24.13 -10.56
N GLY A 365 10.72 -23.17 -11.36
CA GLY A 365 11.33 -21.84 -11.50
C GLY A 365 10.85 -20.85 -10.43
N PRO A 366 11.29 -19.58 -10.47
CA PRO A 366 10.84 -18.57 -9.50
C PRO A 366 9.34 -18.29 -9.62
N GLN A 367 8.74 -17.75 -8.55
CA GLN A 367 7.37 -17.26 -8.60
C GLN A 367 7.26 -16.12 -9.62
N LYS A 368 6.19 -16.17 -10.42
CA LYS A 368 5.82 -15.11 -11.36
C LYS A 368 4.60 -14.35 -10.87
N LEU A 369 4.69 -13.03 -11.00
CA LEU A 369 3.62 -12.10 -10.66
C LEU A 369 2.75 -11.84 -11.89
N ARG A 370 1.50 -11.44 -11.66
CA ARG A 370 0.61 -10.88 -12.68
C ARG A 370 0.32 -9.41 -12.38
N GLN A 371 0.13 -8.63 -13.45
CA GLN A 371 -0.27 -7.23 -13.33
C GLN A 371 -1.80 -7.15 -13.19
N LEU A 372 -2.26 -6.34 -12.25
CA LEU A 372 -3.65 -5.89 -12.18
C LEU A 372 -3.76 -4.59 -12.99
N ILE A 373 -4.51 -4.62 -14.10
CA ILE A 373 -4.73 -3.47 -14.98
C ILE A 373 -6.18 -3.01 -14.90
N ASN A 374 -6.43 -1.75 -15.29
CA ASN A 374 -7.76 -1.10 -15.18
C ASN A 374 -8.29 -1.02 -13.74
N LEU A 375 -7.38 -0.90 -12.77
CA LEU A 375 -7.72 -0.70 -11.36
C LEU A 375 -8.12 0.77 -11.14
N ALA A 376 -9.35 0.99 -10.65
CA ALA A 376 -9.83 2.31 -10.25
C ALA A 376 -9.04 2.88 -9.06
N ASP A 377 -9.28 4.15 -8.71
CA ASP A 377 -8.72 4.70 -7.48
C ASP A 377 -9.47 4.13 -6.28
N GLY A 378 -8.73 3.70 -5.26
CA GLY A 378 -9.33 3.27 -4.00
C GLY A 378 -10.08 4.42 -3.32
N THR A 379 -11.28 4.13 -2.82
CA THR A 379 -12.17 5.08 -2.14
C THR A 379 -12.32 4.77 -0.65
N GLU A 380 -12.07 3.52 -0.25
CA GLU A 380 -12.09 3.04 1.13
C GLU A 380 -10.68 2.64 1.59
N ALA A 381 -10.48 2.57 2.91
CA ALA A 381 -9.17 2.29 3.51
C ALA A 381 -8.59 0.89 3.17
N THR A 382 -9.44 -0.04 2.72
CA THR A 382 -9.07 -1.42 2.36
C THR A 382 -8.98 -1.66 0.85
N ASP A 383 -9.19 -0.64 0.03
CA ASP A 383 -9.13 -0.76 -1.42
C ASP A 383 -7.67 -0.87 -1.91
N ALA A 384 -7.49 -1.53 -3.06
CA ALA A 384 -6.19 -1.58 -3.70
C ALA A 384 -5.82 -0.21 -4.30
N VAL A 385 -4.56 0.20 -4.11
CA VAL A 385 -4.01 1.47 -4.62
C VAL A 385 -3.31 1.23 -5.96
N ASN A 386 -3.63 2.02 -6.98
CA ASN A 386 -2.95 1.93 -8.28
C ASN A 386 -1.70 2.83 -8.37
N LEU A 387 -0.93 2.68 -9.46
CA LEU A 387 0.33 3.42 -9.66
C LEU A 387 0.15 4.94 -9.69
N ARG A 388 -1.00 5.46 -10.13
CA ARG A 388 -1.24 6.91 -10.21
C ARG A 388 -1.43 7.51 -8.81
N GLN A 389 -2.14 6.80 -7.93
CA GLN A 389 -2.30 7.20 -6.52
C GLN A 389 -0.98 7.13 -5.77
N LEU A 390 -0.17 6.08 -5.99
CA LEU A 390 1.16 5.98 -5.41
C LEU A 390 2.08 7.11 -5.89
N LYS A 391 2.09 7.41 -7.20
CA LYS A 391 2.84 8.55 -7.74
C LYS A 391 2.38 9.88 -7.13
N ALA A 392 1.08 10.12 -7.05
CA ALA A 392 0.55 11.32 -6.41
C ALA A 392 0.97 11.46 -4.93
N ALA A 393 0.97 10.36 -4.18
CA ALA A 393 1.46 10.34 -2.80
C ALA A 393 2.97 10.64 -2.72
N ILE A 394 3.78 10.02 -3.57
CA ILE A 394 5.23 10.27 -3.62
C ILE A 394 5.54 11.70 -4.07
N ASP A 395 4.82 12.23 -5.06
CA ASP A 395 5.00 13.59 -5.54
C ASP A 395 4.61 14.62 -4.47
N GLY A 396 3.57 14.30 -3.67
CA GLY A 396 3.26 15.02 -2.44
C GLY A 396 4.42 15.03 -1.44
N VAL A 397 5.11 13.90 -1.26
CA VAL A 397 6.26 13.77 -0.34
C VAL A 397 7.54 14.41 -0.92
N ARG A 398 7.81 14.31 -2.22
CA ARG A 398 8.98 14.93 -2.87
C ARG A 398 8.94 16.44 -2.81
N ASN A 399 7.74 17.03 -2.82
CA ASN A 399 7.55 18.44 -2.51
C ASN A 399 7.86 18.80 -1.03
N THR A 400 8.19 17.81 -0.19
CA THR A 400 8.52 17.98 1.23
C THR A 400 9.90 17.42 1.65
N GLY A 401 10.71 16.83 0.76
CA GLY A 401 12.05 16.37 1.16
C GLY A 401 12.93 15.75 0.06
N GLY A 402 13.89 16.54 -0.44
CA GLY A 402 15.26 16.11 -0.75
C GLY A 402 15.57 15.43 -2.10
N GLY A 403 16.43 16.08 -2.90
CA GLY A 403 17.63 15.38 -3.40
C GLY A 403 17.69 15.01 -4.89
N GLY A 404 17.27 15.89 -5.78
CA GLY A 404 17.88 16.05 -7.10
C GLY A 404 18.36 17.50 -7.19
N ASP A 405 19.56 17.71 -7.72
CA ASP A 405 20.27 18.99 -7.76
C ASP A 405 19.36 20.22 -7.97
N GLY A 406 19.25 21.06 -6.94
CA GLY A 406 18.43 22.27 -6.93
C GLY A 406 16.93 22.07 -6.66
N SER A 407 16.48 22.52 -5.49
CA SER A 407 15.08 22.77 -5.08
C SER A 407 14.41 21.70 -4.20
N ALA A 408 14.45 21.91 -2.88
CA ALA A 408 13.40 21.48 -1.96
C ALA A 408 13.48 22.30 -0.65
N VAL A 409 12.66 23.34 -0.56
CA VAL A 409 12.36 24.10 0.67
C VAL A 409 11.21 23.42 1.39
N VAL A 410 11.38 23.12 2.68
CA VAL A 410 10.30 22.65 3.57
C VAL A 410 9.36 23.81 3.87
N VAL A 411 8.12 23.75 3.38
CA VAL A 411 7.02 24.61 3.85
C VAL A 411 6.11 23.76 4.73
N THR A 412 6.36 23.77 6.04
CA THR A 412 5.33 23.36 6.99
C THR A 412 4.36 24.53 7.13
N GLN A 413 3.12 24.35 6.67
CA GLN A 413 2.05 25.32 6.86
C GLN A 413 1.72 25.40 8.36
N GLY A 414 2.20 26.44 9.02
CA GLY A 414 1.95 26.75 10.43
C GLY A 414 2.74 27.98 10.84
N ASP A 415 2.21 29.17 10.53
CA ASP A 415 2.47 30.55 10.99
C ASP A 415 3.85 31.05 11.45
N SER A 416 4.92 30.28 11.45
CA SER A 416 6.25 30.71 11.86
C SER A 416 7.25 29.73 11.27
N ASN A 417 8.09 30.18 10.34
CA ASN A 417 9.46 29.72 10.10
C ASN A 417 10.03 30.26 8.78
N VAL A 418 11.35 30.44 8.83
CA VAL A 418 12.28 31.16 7.98
C VAL A 418 12.39 30.58 6.56
N ILE A 419 12.56 31.45 5.54
CA ILE A 419 12.89 31.04 4.16
C ILE A 419 14.37 31.37 3.90
N VAL A 420 15.24 30.36 3.88
CA VAL A 420 16.59 30.50 3.32
C VAL A 420 16.55 29.99 1.89
N LYS A 421 16.66 30.89 0.90
CA LYS A 421 17.03 30.55 -0.47
C LYS A 421 18.45 31.04 -0.72
N GLY A 422 19.37 30.12 -0.96
CA GLY A 422 20.53 30.41 -1.79
C GLY A 422 20.15 30.02 -3.22
N ASP A 423 19.78 31.00 -4.02
CA ASP A 423 19.65 30.82 -5.47
C ASP A 423 20.80 31.62 -6.07
N ASP A 424 21.80 30.95 -6.65
CA ASP A 424 22.69 31.59 -7.61
C ASP A 424 21.88 31.81 -8.89
N SER A 425 20.95 32.76 -8.84
CA SER A 425 20.30 33.25 -10.05
C SER A 425 21.26 34.24 -10.70
N THR A 426 21.94 33.81 -11.77
CA THR A 426 22.53 34.72 -12.73
C THR A 426 21.40 35.57 -13.31
N ALA A 427 21.35 36.86 -12.97
CA ALA A 427 20.61 37.80 -13.79
C ALA A 427 21.18 37.74 -15.22
N ASN A 428 20.38 38.03 -16.25
CA ASN A 428 20.75 38.01 -17.69
C ASN A 428 22.00 38.85 -18.10
N ASN A 429 22.73 39.42 -17.13
CA ASN A 429 23.99 40.16 -17.27
C ASN A 429 25.19 39.55 -16.49
N GLY A 430 25.08 38.32 -15.96
CA GLY A 430 26.23 37.64 -15.34
C GLY A 430 26.59 38.11 -13.91
N GLN A 431 25.66 38.75 -13.19
CA GLN A 431 25.84 39.03 -11.75
C GLN A 431 25.00 38.10 -10.88
N THR A 432 25.62 37.60 -9.80
CA THR A 432 25.00 36.82 -8.72
C THR A 432 24.29 37.75 -7.73
N VAL A 433 23.00 37.52 -7.46
CA VAL A 433 22.23 38.28 -6.47
C VAL A 433 21.84 37.37 -5.30
N HIS A 434 22.40 37.58 -4.11
CA HIS A 434 21.98 36.87 -2.90
C HIS A 434 20.80 37.60 -2.23
N THR A 435 19.63 36.94 -2.14
CA THR A 435 18.45 37.50 -1.45
C THR A 435 18.08 36.64 -0.23
N TYR A 436 18.17 37.21 0.97
CA TYR A 436 17.86 36.53 2.24
C TYR A 436 16.49 37.00 2.77
N PHE A 437 15.56 36.08 3.11
CA PHE A 437 14.27 36.40 3.73
C PHE A 437 14.18 35.91 5.18
N ILE A 438 14.09 36.84 6.14
CA ILE A 438 13.94 36.54 7.57
C ILE A 438 12.46 36.67 7.95
N LYS A 439 11.82 35.59 8.44
CA LYS A 439 10.44 35.64 8.96
C LYS A 439 10.47 35.97 10.46
N LEU A 440 10.10 37.19 10.83
CA LEU A 440 10.05 37.68 12.21
C LEU A 440 8.66 37.42 12.83
N ALA A 441 8.61 36.67 13.95
CA ALA A 441 7.64 36.95 15.01
C ALA A 441 8.06 38.28 15.71
N PRO A 442 7.22 38.99 16.49
CA PRO A 442 7.49 40.39 16.89
C PRO A 442 8.78 40.65 17.68
N LYS A 443 9.51 39.60 18.12
CA LYS A 443 10.82 39.69 18.76
C LYS A 443 11.71 38.55 18.27
N LEU A 444 12.74 38.88 17.50
CA LEU A 444 13.83 37.96 17.17
C LEU A 444 14.78 37.88 18.38
N THR A 445 14.95 36.71 18.97
CA THR A 445 15.99 36.43 19.98
C THR A 445 17.11 35.61 19.34
N ALA A 446 18.31 36.17 19.25
CA ALA A 446 19.50 35.50 18.72
C ALA A 446 20.70 35.85 19.60
N ASP A 447 21.52 34.84 19.94
CA ASP A 447 22.75 35.05 20.71
C ASP A 447 23.81 35.84 19.91
N SER A 448 23.76 35.75 18.57
CA SER A 448 24.57 36.57 17.67
C SER A 448 23.94 36.76 16.28
N PHE A 449 24.34 37.84 15.62
CA PHE A 449 24.13 38.15 14.21
C PHE A 449 25.48 38.56 13.63
N SER A 450 25.96 37.91 12.57
CA SER A 450 27.24 38.25 11.94
C SER A 450 27.12 38.25 10.43
N VAL A 451 27.72 39.25 9.79
CA VAL A 451 27.92 39.30 8.34
C VAL A 451 29.37 38.93 8.08
N ASN A 452 29.63 37.97 7.18
CA ASN A 452 31.00 37.57 6.83
C ASN A 452 31.81 38.77 6.33
N ASN A 453 32.99 39.02 6.90
CA ASN A 453 33.81 40.22 6.67
C ASN A 453 33.05 41.56 6.89
N GLY A 454 31.94 41.55 7.62
CA GLY A 454 31.08 42.71 7.86
C GLY A 454 30.76 42.89 9.35
N PRO A 455 29.81 43.79 9.68
CA PRO A 455 29.42 44.04 11.05
C PRO A 455 28.82 42.80 11.72
N SER A 456 28.99 42.71 13.04
CA SER A 456 28.35 41.71 13.87
C SER A 456 27.75 42.32 15.13
N MET A 457 26.75 41.65 15.69
CA MET A 457 26.09 41.94 16.95
C MET A 457 26.06 40.64 17.76
N THR A 458 26.69 40.62 18.92
CA THR A 458 26.69 39.48 19.84
C THR A 458 26.17 39.93 21.20
N THR A 459 26.09 39.01 22.16
CA THR A 459 25.86 39.34 23.58
C THR A 459 26.88 40.32 24.16
N GLU A 460 28.06 40.47 23.53
CA GLU A 460 29.11 41.39 23.97
C GLU A 460 28.95 42.81 23.39
N GLY A 461 28.09 43.01 22.38
CA GLY A 461 27.84 44.31 21.77
C GLY A 461 27.91 44.30 20.24
N ILE A 462 28.14 45.47 19.66
CA ILE A 462 28.19 45.69 18.20
C ILE A 462 29.65 45.86 17.76
N ASN A 463 30.11 45.04 16.81
CA ASN A 463 31.37 45.20 16.12
C ASN A 463 31.10 45.65 14.68
N ALA A 464 31.54 46.86 14.31
CA ALA A 464 31.35 47.39 12.96
C ALA A 464 32.36 46.84 11.93
N ASN A 465 33.33 46.02 12.34
CA ASN A 465 34.41 45.49 11.50
C ASN A 465 35.12 46.58 10.66
N ASN A 466 35.50 47.69 11.30
CA ASN A 466 36.12 48.87 10.67
C ASN A 466 35.26 49.57 9.59
N GLN A 467 33.96 49.31 9.54
CA GLN A 467 33.06 49.98 8.61
C GLN A 467 32.48 51.28 9.18
N ARG A 468 32.16 52.22 8.29
CA ARG A 468 31.53 53.49 8.66
C ARG A 468 30.10 53.27 9.16
N ILE A 469 29.81 53.75 10.36
CA ILE A 469 28.46 53.86 10.90
C ILE A 469 27.90 55.23 10.50
N SER A 470 26.74 55.28 9.85
CA SER A 470 26.07 56.53 9.43
C SER A 470 24.65 56.60 9.98
N ASN A 471 24.00 57.77 9.87
CA ASN A 471 22.67 58.05 10.45
C ASN A 471 22.60 57.93 11.98
N VAL A 472 23.72 58.20 12.67
CA VAL A 472 23.77 58.32 14.13
C VAL A 472 23.18 59.67 14.53
N ALA A 473 22.01 59.66 15.17
CA ALA A 473 21.40 60.85 15.75
C ALA A 473 22.29 61.45 16.86
N PRO A 474 22.19 62.75 17.17
CA PRO A 474 22.92 63.33 18.30
C PRO A 474 22.56 62.60 19.60
N GLY A 475 23.57 62.20 20.39
CA GLY A 475 23.37 61.63 21.72
C GLY A 475 22.57 62.58 22.63
N ARG A 476 21.69 62.04 23.47
CA ARG A 476 20.73 62.84 24.26
C ARG A 476 21.12 62.97 25.73
N ALA A 477 21.22 61.84 26.46
CA ALA A 477 21.45 61.85 27.90
C ALA A 477 22.15 60.57 28.36
N GLY A 478 23.24 60.73 29.11
CA GLY A 478 24.10 59.64 29.58
C GLY A 478 25.47 59.62 28.89
N THR A 479 26.36 58.73 29.34
CA THR A 479 27.73 58.57 28.80
C THR A 479 27.85 57.40 27.82
N THR A 480 26.73 56.78 27.42
CA THR A 480 26.68 55.53 26.66
C THR A 480 26.23 55.70 25.22
N ASP A 481 25.73 56.88 24.85
CA ASP A 481 25.32 57.18 23.47
C ASP A 481 26.55 57.39 22.58
N ALA A 482 26.48 56.94 21.33
CA ALA A 482 27.47 57.30 20.32
C ALA A 482 27.39 58.81 20.00
N VAL A 483 28.56 59.46 19.86
CA VAL A 483 28.65 60.86 19.39
C VAL A 483 28.75 60.90 17.88
N ASN A 484 27.97 61.79 17.25
CA ASN A 484 28.04 61.97 15.80
C ASN A 484 28.98 63.13 15.41
N MET A 485 29.30 63.22 14.11
CA MET A 485 30.21 64.25 13.60
C MET A 485 29.71 65.69 13.82
N GLN A 486 28.39 65.92 13.84
CA GLN A 486 27.84 67.26 14.11
C GLN A 486 28.19 67.73 15.53
N GLN A 487 28.09 66.84 16.52
CA GLN A 487 28.47 67.13 17.91
C GLN A 487 29.98 67.40 18.03
N LEU A 488 30.81 66.61 17.34
CA LEU A 488 32.26 66.84 17.31
C LEU A 488 32.64 68.14 16.61
N SER A 489 31.98 68.48 15.49
CA SER A 489 32.22 69.74 14.77
C SER A 489 31.80 70.96 15.60
N ALA A 490 30.68 70.89 16.32
CA ALA A 490 30.28 71.97 17.23
C ALA A 490 31.30 72.17 18.36
N LEU A 491 31.83 71.09 18.92
CA LEU A 491 32.93 71.15 19.88
C LEU A 491 34.19 71.78 19.24
N GLN A 492 34.56 71.38 18.02
CA GLN A 492 35.70 71.96 17.32
C GLN A 492 35.54 73.46 17.07
N SER A 493 34.34 73.93 16.72
CA SER A 493 34.03 75.36 16.56
C SER A 493 34.18 76.12 17.88
N ASN A 494 33.75 75.54 18.99
CA ASN A 494 33.94 76.12 20.32
C ASN A 494 35.44 76.22 20.65
N VAL A 495 36.23 75.18 20.37
CA VAL A 495 37.68 75.19 20.55
C VAL A 495 38.36 76.28 19.71
N ASN A 496 37.98 76.42 18.44
CA ASN A 496 38.55 77.45 17.55
C ASN A 496 38.17 78.88 18.01
N THR A 497 36.96 79.05 18.54
CA THR A 497 36.50 80.33 19.12
C THR A 497 37.29 80.68 20.37
N LEU A 498 37.50 79.69 21.27
CA LEU A 498 38.34 79.86 22.46
C LEU A 498 39.78 80.24 22.07
N GLN A 499 40.37 79.57 21.07
CA GLN A 499 41.71 79.91 20.57
C GLN A 499 41.78 81.36 20.07
N SER A 500 40.74 81.82 19.35
CA SER A 500 40.67 83.19 18.83
C SER A 500 40.54 84.23 19.95
N ASN A 501 39.75 83.92 20.99
CA ASN A 501 39.61 84.76 22.17
C ASN A 501 40.92 84.87 22.95
N VAL A 502 41.64 83.75 23.12
CA VAL A 502 42.98 83.73 23.76
C VAL A 502 43.94 84.64 23.00
N ASN A 503 43.99 84.54 21.67
CA ASN A 503 44.84 85.41 20.86
C ASN A 503 44.48 86.90 21.03
N ARG A 504 43.18 87.25 21.06
CA ARG A 504 42.74 88.65 21.27
C ARG A 504 43.10 89.19 22.66
N ILE A 505 42.96 88.36 23.68
CA ILE A 505 43.38 88.71 25.06
C ILE A 505 44.88 88.96 25.07
N GLU A 506 45.68 88.09 24.45
CA GLU A 506 47.13 88.25 24.38
C GLU A 506 47.54 89.60 23.74
N HIS A 507 46.88 90.00 22.64
CA HIS A 507 47.12 91.29 21.98
C HIS A 507 46.70 92.48 22.85
N SER A 508 45.53 92.40 23.49
CA SER A 508 45.02 93.47 24.35
C SER A 508 45.93 93.69 25.56
N VAL A 509 46.38 92.60 26.19
CA VAL A 509 47.34 92.64 27.30
C VAL A 509 48.69 93.24 26.85
N ARG A 510 49.17 92.92 25.64
CA ARG A 510 50.38 93.54 25.09
C ARG A 510 50.20 95.05 24.85
N LYS A 511 49.04 95.48 24.36
CA LYS A 511 48.73 96.91 24.14
C LYS A 511 48.67 97.69 25.47
N ILE A 512 47.92 97.19 26.45
CA ILE A 512 47.83 97.79 27.79
C ILE A 512 49.22 97.92 28.42
N ARG A 513 50.07 96.89 28.30
CA ARG A 513 51.46 96.98 28.79
C ARG A 513 52.25 98.10 28.12
N LYS A 514 52.04 98.38 26.83
CA LYS A 514 52.69 99.51 26.12
C LYS A 514 52.14 100.86 26.60
N GLU A 515 50.83 101.03 26.63
CA GLU A 515 50.16 102.26 27.09
C GLU A 515 50.56 102.60 28.54
N MET A 516 50.59 101.62 29.44
CA MET A 516 51.05 101.80 30.82
C MET A 516 52.51 102.27 30.91
N ARG A 517 53.39 101.75 30.06
CA ARG A 517 54.81 102.19 30.01
C ARG A 517 54.91 103.63 29.52
N SER A 518 54.13 104.00 28.51
CA SER A 518 54.04 105.36 28.00
C SER A 518 53.55 106.35 29.04
N ILE A 519 52.48 106.01 29.78
CA ILE A 519 51.95 106.83 30.89
C ILE A 519 53.03 107.01 31.96
N GLY A 520 53.76 105.95 32.31
CA GLY A 520 54.89 106.02 33.23
C GLY A 520 55.95 107.02 32.76
N ALA A 521 56.38 106.93 31.50
CA ALA A 521 57.38 107.83 30.93
C ALA A 521 56.89 109.29 30.85
N ASN A 522 55.64 109.51 30.40
CA ASN A 522 54.99 110.82 30.36
C ASN A 522 54.90 111.46 31.75
N SER A 523 54.49 110.68 32.75
CA SER A 523 54.38 111.15 34.14
C SER A 523 55.75 111.57 34.68
N THR A 524 56.80 110.79 34.43
CA THR A 524 58.18 111.15 34.80
C THR A 524 58.64 112.44 34.10
N ALA A 525 58.34 112.60 32.81
CA ALA A 525 58.72 113.78 32.03
C ALA A 525 58.01 115.03 32.55
N ILE A 526 56.69 114.94 32.81
CA ILE A 526 55.89 116.05 33.34
C ILE A 526 56.33 116.43 34.76
N ALA A 527 56.58 115.45 35.63
CA ALA A 527 57.04 115.67 36.99
C ALA A 527 58.41 116.37 37.03
N SER A 528 59.25 116.14 36.03
CA SER A 528 60.57 116.77 35.90
C SER A 528 60.53 118.19 35.32
N LEU A 529 59.36 118.73 34.95
CA LEU A 529 59.24 120.10 34.45
C LEU A 529 59.41 121.13 35.58
N PRO A 530 60.44 122.01 35.51
CA PRO A 530 60.57 123.14 36.42
C PRO A 530 59.34 124.05 36.40
N GLN A 531 59.08 124.70 37.53
CA GLN A 531 57.99 125.66 37.71
C GLN A 531 58.55 127.07 37.84
N VAL A 532 57.80 128.09 37.38
CA VAL A 532 58.20 129.50 37.51
C VAL A 532 58.30 129.91 38.98
N MET A 533 59.40 130.59 39.34
CA MET A 533 59.70 131.01 40.72
C MET A 533 59.69 132.53 40.92
N HIS A 534 59.31 133.31 39.90
CA HIS A 534 59.38 134.77 39.93
C HIS A 534 58.01 135.42 39.65
N ALA A 535 57.63 136.40 40.47
CA ALA A 535 56.35 137.09 40.40
C ALA A 535 56.14 137.83 39.06
N GLY A 536 54.92 137.75 38.52
CA GLY A 536 54.51 138.36 37.24
C GLY A 536 55.19 137.76 36.01
N LYS A 537 55.96 136.67 36.14
CA LYS A 537 56.67 136.02 35.03
C LYS A 537 55.97 134.76 34.55
N SER A 538 56.18 134.46 33.27
CA SER A 538 55.79 133.20 32.63
C SER A 538 57.05 132.41 32.29
N GLN A 539 57.00 131.09 32.44
CA GLN A 539 58.07 130.17 32.04
C GLN A 539 57.52 129.09 31.11
N ILE A 540 58.25 128.84 30.02
CA ILE A 540 58.10 127.63 29.21
C ILE A 540 59.26 126.70 29.55
N ALA A 541 58.96 125.43 29.80
CA ALA A 541 59.96 124.42 30.13
C ALA A 541 59.77 123.17 29.27
N MET A 542 60.86 122.45 29.06
CA MET A 542 60.88 121.16 28.37
C MET A 542 61.63 120.17 29.23
N ALA A 543 61.12 118.95 29.34
CA ALA A 543 61.72 117.88 30.11
C ALA A 543 61.58 116.54 29.38
N THR A 544 62.38 115.57 29.77
CA THR A 544 62.33 114.20 29.25
C THR A 544 62.13 113.23 30.41
N GLY A 545 61.51 112.09 30.13
CA GLY A 545 61.24 111.05 31.12
C GLY A 545 61.33 109.67 30.51
N VAL A 546 61.75 108.70 31.30
CA VAL A 546 61.84 107.30 30.88
C VAL A 546 61.16 106.40 31.90
N TYR A 547 60.50 105.34 31.44
CA TYR A 547 59.97 104.28 32.29
C TYR A 547 60.08 102.95 31.55
N ARG A 548 60.92 102.05 32.07
CA ARG A 548 61.34 100.81 31.38
C ARG A 548 61.89 101.13 29.98
N ASP A 549 61.31 100.55 28.93
CA ASP A 549 61.68 100.70 27.52
C ASP A 549 60.97 101.86 26.80
N ALA A 550 60.10 102.63 27.49
CA ALA A 550 59.45 103.81 26.93
C ALA A 550 60.16 105.10 27.37
N SER A 551 60.31 106.04 26.44
CA SER A 551 60.76 107.42 26.72
C SER A 551 59.67 108.42 26.39
N SER A 552 59.78 109.65 26.88
CA SER A 552 58.78 110.70 26.70
C SER A 552 59.41 112.09 26.74
N VAL A 553 58.80 113.01 26.02
CA VAL A 553 59.13 114.43 26.05
C VAL A 553 57.91 115.21 26.52
N ALA A 554 58.12 116.08 27.51
CA ALA A 554 57.11 116.96 28.07
C ALA A 554 57.44 118.42 27.81
N ILE A 555 56.40 119.22 27.58
CA ILE A 555 56.45 120.68 27.52
C ILE A 555 55.46 121.22 28.54
N GLY A 556 55.88 122.23 29.29
CA GLY A 556 55.03 122.92 30.25
C GLY A 556 55.11 124.42 30.12
N TRP A 557 54.02 125.08 30.45
CA TRP A 557 53.93 126.51 30.66
C TRP A 557 53.47 126.77 32.10
N SER A 558 54.10 127.71 32.79
CA SER A 558 53.64 128.15 34.10
C SER A 558 53.72 129.67 34.24
N HIS A 559 52.80 130.26 34.99
CA HIS A 559 52.73 131.70 35.23
C HIS A 559 52.45 131.98 36.71
N ALA A 560 53.25 132.86 37.30
CA ALA A 560 53.02 133.39 38.64
C ALA A 560 52.38 134.78 38.54
N ASN A 561 51.36 135.05 39.36
CA ASN A 561 50.73 136.36 39.41
C ASN A 561 51.71 137.45 39.91
N GLU A 562 51.33 138.72 39.80
CA GLU A 562 52.21 139.86 40.15
C GLU A 562 52.65 139.89 41.62
N LYS A 563 51.88 139.27 42.52
CA LYS A 563 52.24 139.14 43.95
C LYS A 563 53.14 137.93 44.24
N GLY A 564 53.35 137.05 43.26
CA GLY A 564 54.11 135.80 43.40
C GLY A 564 53.41 134.71 44.23
N ASN A 565 52.21 134.97 44.75
CA ASN A 565 51.52 134.11 45.70
C ASN A 565 50.52 133.14 45.03
N THR A 566 50.44 133.13 43.70
CA THR A 566 49.60 132.19 42.95
C THR A 566 50.32 131.73 41.69
N VAL A 567 50.34 130.42 41.43
CA VAL A 567 50.93 129.83 40.23
C VAL A 567 49.93 128.97 39.48
N PHE A 568 49.82 129.20 38.18
CA PHE A 568 49.12 128.33 37.24
C PHE A 568 50.16 127.53 36.45
N LYS A 569 49.92 126.23 36.24
CA LYS A 569 50.77 125.34 35.44
C LYS A 569 49.90 124.58 34.44
N LEU A 570 50.31 124.58 33.18
CA LEU A 570 49.82 123.70 32.12
C LEU A 570 50.98 122.84 31.64
N ASN A 571 50.73 121.55 31.41
CA ASN A 571 51.74 120.63 30.92
C ASN A 571 51.13 119.60 29.96
N GLY A 572 51.96 119.12 29.05
CA GLY A 572 51.64 118.02 28.16
C GLY A 572 52.89 117.22 27.86
N ALA A 573 52.73 115.93 27.61
CA ALA A 573 53.81 115.03 27.24
C ALA A 573 53.37 114.05 26.17
N ILE A 574 54.32 113.60 25.37
CA ILE A 574 54.14 112.55 24.37
C ILE A 574 55.26 111.52 24.50
N SER A 575 54.87 110.24 24.53
CA SER A 575 55.80 109.12 24.67
C SER A 575 56.33 108.63 23.31
N SER A 576 57.41 107.85 23.34
CA SER A 576 57.99 107.15 22.18
C SER A 576 57.01 106.16 21.52
N ASN A 577 55.94 105.77 22.21
CA ASN A 577 54.88 104.92 21.66
C ASN A 577 53.70 105.73 21.07
N GLY A 578 53.75 107.06 21.13
CA GLY A 578 52.72 107.96 20.59
C GLY A 578 51.59 108.32 21.54
N ASP A 579 51.57 107.79 22.77
CA ASP A 579 50.54 108.16 23.76
C ASP A 579 50.84 109.55 24.35
N ALA A 580 49.80 110.40 24.38
CA ALA A 580 49.87 111.76 24.90
C ALA A 580 49.17 111.87 26.26
N THR A 581 49.66 112.78 27.10
CA THR A 581 49.06 113.11 28.40
C THR A 581 49.11 114.61 28.59
N ALA A 582 48.09 115.21 29.20
CA ALA A 582 48.08 116.63 29.52
C ALA A 582 47.52 116.85 30.92
N GLY A 583 47.95 117.94 31.56
CA GLY A 583 47.55 118.29 32.91
C GLY A 583 47.58 119.79 33.13
N VAL A 584 46.76 120.23 34.08
CA VAL A 584 46.71 121.61 34.56
C VAL A 584 46.76 121.59 36.09
N GLY A 585 47.42 122.57 36.68
CA GLY A 585 47.57 122.72 38.11
C GLY A 585 47.47 124.19 38.53
N PHE A 586 46.98 124.39 39.75
CA PHE A 586 46.88 125.68 40.41
C PHE A 586 47.49 125.54 41.81
N GLY A 587 48.30 126.51 42.22
CA GLY A 587 48.84 126.61 43.56
C GLY A 587 48.68 128.03 44.10
N TYR A 588 48.39 128.14 45.40
CA TYR A 588 48.32 129.39 46.14
C TYR A 588 49.22 129.30 47.36
N GLU A 589 50.08 130.29 47.54
CA GLU A 589 51.01 130.42 48.67
C GLU A 589 50.52 131.61 49.51
N TYR A 590 50.46 131.49 50.84
CA TYR A 590 49.82 132.46 51.73
C TYR A 590 50.79 133.16 52.66
#